data_AF-A0A838Q5U8-F1
#
_entry.id   AF-A0A838Q5U8-F1
#
_cell.length_a   1.000
_cell.length_b   1.000
_cell.length_c   1.000
_cell.angle_alpha   90.00
_cell.angle_beta   90.00
_cell.angle_gamma   90.00
#
_symmetry.space_group_name_H-M   'P 1'
#
loop_
_entity.id
_entity.type
_entity.pdbx_description
1 polymer ?
#
loop_
_entity_poly.entity_id
_entity_poly.type
_entity_poly.pdbx_seq_one_letter_code
_entity_poly.pdbx_strand_id
1 'polypeptide(L)' 'MTGANIFAFDGFRPVIHESAFIHPNATVTGNVIIGRDVYVGPGAAIRG' A
#
# COMPACT_ATOMS: atom_id res chain seq x y z
N MET A 1 4.70 10.93 -4.36
CA MET A 1 3.34 10.42 -4.08
C MET A 1 2.68 10.08 -5.41
N THR A 2 2.99 8.92 -5.97
CA THR A 2 2.29 8.36 -7.13
C THR A 2 0.90 7.89 -6.67
N GLY A 3 -0.14 8.14 -7.47
CA GLY A 3 -1.57 8.02 -7.10
C GLY A 3 -2.08 6.60 -6.85
N ALA A 4 -1.44 5.85 -5.96
CA ALA A 4 -1.93 4.57 -5.46
C ALA A 4 -3.08 4.75 -4.48
N ASN A 5 -3.99 3.79 -4.44
CA ASN A 5 -5.17 3.79 -3.59
C ASN A 5 -4.82 3.26 -2.19
N ILE A 6 -4.50 4.14 -1.25
CA ILE A 6 -4.14 3.76 0.14
C ILE A 6 -5.26 4.17 1.10
N PHE A 7 -5.91 3.21 1.75
CA PHE A 7 -7.09 3.45 2.57
C PHE A 7 -6.94 3.00 4.02
N ALA A 8 -7.46 3.82 4.94
CA ALA A 8 -7.64 3.43 6.33
C ALA A 8 -8.90 2.56 6.48
N PHE A 9 -8.87 1.58 7.37
CA PHE A 9 -10.02 0.76 7.73
C PHE A 9 -9.96 0.34 9.19
N ASP A 10 -11.08 0.42 9.91
CA ASP A 10 -11.19 0.04 11.33
C ASP A 10 -10.11 0.66 12.25
N GLY A 11 -9.79 1.94 12.01
CA GLY A 11 -8.74 2.65 12.76
C GLY A 11 -7.30 2.34 12.32
N PHE A 12 -7.09 1.36 11.44
CA PHE A 12 -5.77 1.01 10.90
C PHE A 12 -5.48 1.74 9.60
N ARG A 13 -4.27 2.30 9.51
CA ARG A 13 -3.71 2.92 8.30
C ARG A 13 -2.51 2.09 7.84
N PRO A 14 -2.40 1.77 6.55
CA PRO A 14 -1.22 1.10 6.03
C PRO A 14 0.06 1.86 6.36
N VAL A 15 1.11 1.14 6.77
CA VAL A 15 2.46 1.66 7.00
C VAL A 15 3.33 1.20 5.85
N ILE A 16 3.91 2.15 5.12
CA ILE A 16 4.67 1.87 3.90
C ILE A 16 6.06 2.45 4.09
N HIS A 17 7.09 1.61 3.95
CA HIS A 17 8.47 2.08 3.95
C HIS A 17 8.75 3.00 2.75
N GLU A 18 9.53 4.05 2.94
CA GLU A 18 9.80 5.06 1.91
C GLU A 18 10.51 4.53 0.65
N SER A 19 11.29 3.45 0.79
CA SER A 19 11.95 2.77 -0.35
C SER A 19 11.03 1.85 -1.14
N ALA A 20 9.81 1.59 -0.67
CA ALA A 20 8.85 0.77 -1.40
C ALA A 20 8.25 1.56 -2.57
N PHE A 21 8.00 0.87 -3.68
CA PHE A 21 7.26 1.43 -4.80
C PHE A 21 5.88 0.77 -4.90
N ILE A 22 4.83 1.57 -4.74
CA ILE A 22 3.45 1.16 -4.98
C ILE A 22 3.01 1.74 -6.33
N HIS A 23 2.68 0.85 -7.26
CA HIS A 23 2.17 1.26 -8.56
C HIS A 23 0.83 2.03 -8.38
N PRO A 24 0.58 3.13 -9.14
CA PRO A 24 -0.66 3.92 -9.02
C PRO A 24 -1.96 3.12 -9.11
N ASN A 25 -1.98 2.06 -9.94
CA ASN A 25 -3.15 1.20 -10.09
C ASN A 25 -3.28 0.09 -9.03
N ALA A 26 -2.52 0.14 -7.93
CA ALA A 26 -2.63 -0.80 -6.82
C ALA A 26 -3.46 -0.22 -5.66
N THR A 27 -4.02 -1.10 -4.84
CA THR A 27 -4.82 -0.76 -3.66
C THR A 27 -4.26 -1.43 -2.40
N VAL A 28 -4.10 -0.67 -1.32
CA VAL A 28 -3.66 -1.14 0.00
C VAL A 28 -4.61 -0.60 1.08
N THR A 29 -5.23 -1.48 1.86
CA THR A 29 -6.27 -1.11 2.82
C THR A 29 -6.04 -1.75 4.19
N GLY A 30 -6.17 -0.96 5.25
CA GLY A 30 -6.26 -1.44 6.64
C GLY A 30 -4.91 -1.74 7.31
N ASN A 31 -4.84 -2.81 8.10
CA ASN A 31 -3.68 -3.19 8.91
C ASN A 31 -2.60 -3.89 8.07
N VAL A 32 -1.97 -3.13 7.19
CA VAL A 32 -0.93 -3.61 6.26
C VAL A 32 0.38 -2.90 6.52
N ILE A 33 1.48 -3.66 6.53
CA ILE A 33 2.84 -3.14 6.58
C ILE A 33 3.58 -3.54 5.30
N ILE A 34 4.04 -2.56 4.53
CA ILE A 34 4.89 -2.76 3.35
C ILE A 34 6.34 -2.42 3.73
N GLY A 35 7.22 -3.43 3.63
CA GLY A 35 8.62 -3.34 4.01
C GLY A 35 9.51 -2.63 2.99
N ARG A 36 10.82 -2.62 3.28
CA ARG A 36 11.85 -2.02 2.42
C ARG A 36 11.96 -2.73 1.08
N ASP A 37 12.18 -1.95 0.02
CA ASP A 37 12.53 -2.41 -1.33
C ASP A 37 11.48 -3.35 -1.93
N VAL A 38 10.24 -3.23 -1.45
CA VAL A 38 9.08 -3.96 -1.97
C VAL A 38 8.51 -3.23 -3.17
N TYR A 39 8.20 -3.99 -4.22
CA TYR A 39 7.41 -3.54 -5.35
C TYR A 39 5.99 -4.12 -5.28
N VAL A 40 4.98 -3.25 -5.30
CA VAL A 40 3.57 -3.64 -5.47
C VAL A 40 3.12 -3.24 -6.87
N GLY A 41 2.86 -4.25 -7.71
CA GLY A 41 2.52 -4.07 -9.12
C GLY A 41 1.09 -3.59 -9.40
N PRO A 42 0.79 -3.20 -10.66
CA PRO A 42 -0.54 -2.74 -11.07
C PRO A 42 -1.62 -3.78 -10.79
N GLY A 43 -2.79 -3.34 -10.31
CA GLY A 43 -3.94 -4.20 -10.07
C GLY A 43 -3.86 -5.05 -8.80
N ALA A 44 -2.75 -5.01 -8.05
CA ALA A 44 -2.65 -5.67 -6.76
C ALA A 44 -3.65 -5.05 -5.76
N ALA A 45 -4.35 -5.92 -5.03
CA ALA A 45 -5.23 -5.54 -3.94
C ALA A 45 -4.78 -6.23 -2.65
N ILE A 46 -4.30 -5.45 -1.69
CA ILE A 46 -3.79 -5.94 -0.40
C ILE A 46 -4.71 -5.40 0.69
N ARG A 47 -5.36 -6.30 1.43
CA ARG A 47 -6.30 -5.95 2.51
C ARG A 47 -5.94 -6.71 3.78
N GLY A 48 -5.66 -5.98 4.85
CA GLY A 48 -5.34 -6.49 6.19
C GLY A 48 -6.14 -5.80 7.27
#